data_AF-A0AAJ1WTK3-F1
#
_entry.id   AF-A0AAJ1WTK3-F1
#
_cell.length_a   1.000
_cell.length_b   1.000
_cell.length_c   1.000
_cell.angle_alpha   90.00
_cell.angle_beta   90.00
_cell.angle_gamma   90.00
#
_symmetry.space_group_name_H-M   'P 1'
#
loop_
_entity.id
_entity.type
_entity.pdbx_description
1 polymer ?
#
loop_
_entity_poly.entity_id
_entity_poly.type
_entity_poly.pdbx_seq_one_letter_code
_entity_poly.pdbx_strand_id
1 'polypeptide(L)'
;MDKVVLCLAIFPISGEIRTNTSEWVTGMSNPKNHEDLMDLLESVPGVKETVYSFSSIMGKAIYQRRLALKLAQGELAQHVQHVTEEPMDQSVISRIEGGSREITSETYDRVLRAIGLKDLELKFDSDAL
;
A
#
# COMPACT_ATOMS: atom_id res chain seq x y z
N MET A 1 22.47 -3.87 22.74
CA MET A 1 21.05 -4.29 22.80
C MET A 1 20.26 -3.04 22.48
N ASP A 2 19.97 -2.85 21.20
CA ASP A 2 19.46 -1.58 20.69
C ASP A 2 17.94 -1.63 20.68
N LYS A 3 17.32 -0.71 21.43
CA LYS A 3 15.88 -0.52 21.49
C LYS A 3 15.48 0.37 20.31
N VAL A 4 14.62 -0.13 19.42
CA VAL A 4 14.08 0.67 18.31
C VAL A 4 12.62 1.02 18.63
N VAL A 5 12.32 2.31 18.63
CA VAL A 5 10.96 2.85 18.82
C VAL A 5 10.33 3.01 17.45
N LEU A 6 9.34 2.17 17.11
CA LEU A 6 8.56 2.32 15.88
C LEU A 6 7.36 3.24 16.17
N CYS A 7 7.44 4.48 15.70
CA CYS A 7 6.38 5.46 15.85
C CYS A 7 5.42 5.34 14.65
N LEU A 8 4.31 4.61 14.80
CA LEU A 8 3.19 4.67 13.87
C LEU A 8 2.37 5.93 14.17
N ALA A 9 2.65 7.00 13.44
CA ALA A 9 1.90 8.24 13.54
C ALA A 9 0.50 8.06 12.95
N ILE A 10 -0.49 7.80 13.81
CA ILE A 10 -1.89 8.03 13.49
C ILE A 10 -2.09 9.55 13.54
N PHE A 11 -2.33 10.19 12.40
CA PHE A 11 -2.75 11.60 12.35
C PHE A 11 -4.28 11.67 12.53
N PRO A 12 -4.80 12.37 13.55
CA PRO A 12 -6.20 12.80 13.57
C PRO A 12 -6.33 14.30 13.32
N ILE A 13 -7.39 14.65 12.59
CA ILE A 13 -7.91 15.99 12.41
C ILE A 13 -8.50 16.46 13.75
N SER A 14 -8.07 17.65 14.19
CA SER A 14 -8.57 18.45 15.32
C SER A 14 -8.26 18.00 16.75
N GLY A 15 -7.66 18.94 17.51
CA GLY A 15 -7.89 19.14 18.94
C GLY A 15 -7.26 18.16 19.93
N GLU A 16 -6.20 18.62 20.60
CA GLU A 16 -5.66 18.15 21.89
C GLU A 16 -4.85 16.84 21.92
N ILE A 17 -3.53 17.02 21.96
CA ILE A 17 -2.54 15.97 22.25
C ILE A 17 -2.51 15.74 23.77
N ARG A 18 -3.08 14.61 24.22
CA ARG A 18 -2.69 13.97 25.48
C ARG A 18 -1.80 12.78 25.17
N THR A 19 -0.48 12.94 25.33
CA THR A 19 0.48 11.83 25.22
C THR A 19 0.38 10.92 26.45
N ASN A 20 -0.61 10.02 26.49
CA ASN A 20 -0.49 8.86 27.38
C ASN A 20 0.41 7.81 26.70
N THR A 21 1.71 7.98 26.88
CA THR A 21 2.79 7.14 26.32
C THR A 21 3.25 6.09 27.34
N SER A 22 2.34 5.39 28.02
CA SER A 22 2.72 4.47 29.10
C SER A 22 2.14 3.05 29.08
N GLU A 23 1.57 2.59 27.97
CA GLU A 23 1.34 1.15 27.74
C GLU A 23 2.00 0.73 26.43
N TRP A 24 3.33 0.67 26.46
CA TRP A 24 4.12 0.10 25.38
C TRP A 24 3.95 -1.42 25.41
N VAL A 25 3.55 -2.01 24.28
CA VAL A 25 3.64 -3.45 24.02
C VAL A 25 5.11 -3.86 24.14
N THR A 26 5.51 -4.20 25.37
CA THR A 26 6.89 -4.51 25.73
C THR A 26 7.06 -6.02 25.58
N GLY A 27 7.50 -6.44 24.40
CA GLY A 27 7.70 -7.86 24.12
C GLY A 27 7.89 -8.27 22.65
N MET A 28 7.79 -7.35 21.68
CA MET A 28 7.92 -7.72 20.27
C MET A 28 9.40 -7.89 19.89
N SER A 29 9.76 -9.11 19.49
CA SER A 29 11.07 -9.45 18.93
C SER A 29 11.31 -8.68 17.63
N ASN A 30 12.49 -8.09 17.46
CA ASN A 30 12.88 -7.44 16.20
C ASN A 30 12.87 -8.50 15.08
N PRO A 31 11.99 -8.40 14.06
CA PRO A 31 11.90 -9.41 13.02
C PRO A 31 13.22 -9.49 12.25
N LYS A 32 13.77 -10.70 12.10
CA LYS A 32 15.10 -10.88 11.50
C LYS A 32 15.04 -11.12 10.00
N ASN A 33 13.87 -11.48 9.51
CA ASN A 33 13.60 -11.78 8.11
C ASN A 33 12.17 -11.32 7.73
N HIS A 34 11.81 -11.48 6.46
CA HIS A 34 10.50 -11.05 5.96
C HIS A 34 9.34 -11.86 6.56
N GLU A 35 9.52 -13.16 6.78
CA GLU A 35 8.49 -14.05 7.34
C GLU A 35 8.17 -13.67 8.79
N ASP A 36 9.20 -13.47 9.62
CA ASP A 36 9.07 -12.99 11.00
C ASP A 36 8.32 -11.64 11.06
N LEU A 37 8.56 -10.76 10.07
CA LEU A 37 7.87 -9.47 9.99
C LEU A 37 6.40 -9.66 9.60
N MET A 38 6.10 -10.53 8.64
CA MET A 38 4.73 -10.80 8.21
C MET A 38 3.92 -11.48 9.32
N ASP A 39 4.51 -12.45 10.03
CA ASP A 39 3.89 -13.11 11.19
C ASP A 39 3.59 -12.10 12.31
N LEU A 40 4.53 -11.18 12.56
CA LEU A 40 4.34 -10.10 13.52
C LEU A 40 3.21 -9.16 13.08
N LEU A 41 3.14 -8.80 11.81
CA LEU A 41 2.10 -7.95 11.27
C LEU A 41 0.72 -8.64 11.31
N GLU A 42 0.66 -9.94 11.05
CA GLU A 42 -0.58 -10.72 11.18
C GLU A 42 -1.09 -10.82 12.62
N SER A 43 -0.20 -10.72 13.62
CA SER A 43 -0.58 -10.71 15.03
C SER A 43 -1.30 -9.44 15.50
N VAL A 44 -1.25 -8.35 14.71
CA VAL A 44 -1.89 -7.09 15.05
C VAL A 44 -3.32 -7.04 14.47
N PRO A 45 -4.36 -6.85 15.30
CA PRO A 45 -5.74 -6.75 14.83
C PRO A 45 -5.90 -5.64 13.78
N GLY A 46 -6.55 -5.93 12.64
CA GLY A 46 -6.79 -4.95 11.57
C GLY A 46 -5.66 -4.84 10.53
N VAL A 47 -4.48 -5.39 10.81
CA VAL A 47 -3.33 -5.33 9.88
C VAL A 47 -3.48 -6.36 8.78
N LYS A 48 -3.94 -7.57 9.09
CA LYS A 48 -4.19 -8.60 8.09
C LYS A 48 -5.15 -8.11 7.01
N GLU A 49 -6.28 -7.52 7.40
CA GLU A 49 -7.28 -6.95 6.51
C GLU A 49 -6.69 -5.82 5.65
N THR A 50 -5.76 -5.05 6.20
CA THR A 50 -5.10 -3.95 5.47
C THR A 50 -4.07 -4.48 4.47
N VAL A 51 -3.22 -5.42 4.88
CA VAL A 51 -2.18 -6.04 4.05
C VAL A 51 -2.77 -6.82 2.89
N TYR A 52 -3.87 -7.56 3.13
CA TYR A 52 -4.57 -8.35 2.13
C TYR A 52 -5.74 -7.62 1.47
N SER A 53 -5.89 -6.32 1.70
CA SER A 53 -6.92 -5.54 1.01
C SER A 53 -6.65 -5.43 -0.49
N PHE A 54 -7.71 -5.26 -1.28
CA PHE A 54 -7.63 -5.01 -2.71
C PHE A 54 -6.63 -3.89 -3.06
N SER A 55 -6.71 -2.75 -2.36
CA SER A 55 -5.81 -1.61 -2.62
C SER A 55 -4.34 -1.97 -2.39
N SER A 56 -4.03 -2.72 -1.32
CA SER A 56 -2.64 -3.15 -1.03
C SER A 56 -2.12 -4.14 -2.06
N ILE A 57 -2.94 -5.12 -2.45
CA ILE A 57 -2.59 -6.10 -3.49
C ILE A 57 -2.35 -5.39 -4.82
N MET A 58 -3.26 -4.49 -5.21
CA MET A 58 -3.17 -3.74 -6.47
C MET A 58 -1.97 -2.78 -6.47
N GLY A 59 -1.75 -2.05 -5.39
CA GLY A 59 -0.60 -1.17 -5.22
C GLY A 59 0.73 -1.90 -5.37
N LYS A 60 0.85 -3.09 -4.75
CA LYS A 60 2.03 -3.95 -4.89
C LYS A 60 2.23 -4.42 -6.34
N ALA A 61 1.17 -4.84 -7.02
CA ALA A 61 1.24 -5.28 -8.42
C ALA A 61 1.70 -4.15 -9.35
N ILE A 62 1.13 -2.95 -9.19
CA ILE A 62 1.50 -1.75 -9.96
C ILE A 62 2.96 -1.36 -9.70
N TYR A 63 3.39 -1.35 -8.43
CA TYR A 63 4.78 -1.09 -8.05
C TYR A 63 5.76 -2.06 -8.72
N GLN A 64 5.50 -3.36 -8.63
CA GLN A 64 6.34 -4.38 -9.25
C GLN A 64 6.40 -4.23 -10.77
N ARG A 65 5.28 -3.93 -11.40
CA ARG A 65 5.22 -3.69 -12.85
C ARG A 65 5.99 -2.43 -13.24
N ARG A 66 5.86 -1.33 -12.48
CA ARG A 66 6.60 -0.09 -12.71
C ARG A 66 8.12 -0.34 -12.67
N LEU A 67 8.59 -1.09 -11.68
CA LEU A 67 10.01 -1.46 -11.58
C LEU A 67 10.47 -2.33 -12.75
N ALA A 68 9.65 -3.29 -13.20
CA ALA A 68 9.97 -4.11 -14.37
C ALA A 68 10.10 -3.28 -15.66
N LEU A 69 9.34 -2.19 -15.77
CA LEU A 69 9.44 -1.21 -16.85
C LEU A 69 10.58 -0.19 -16.64
N LYS A 70 11.29 -0.24 -15.50
CA LYS A 70 12.36 0.68 -15.10
C LYS A 70 11.93 2.14 -15.05
N LEU A 71 10.67 2.40 -14.68
CA LEU A 71 10.12 3.74 -14.57
C LEU A 71 10.25 4.26 -13.14
N ALA A 72 10.68 5.51 -13.00
CA ALA A 72 10.47 6.28 -11.79
C ALA A 72 8.97 6.61 -11.63
N GLN A 73 8.57 6.96 -10.40
CA GLN A 73 7.17 7.23 -10.08
C GLN A 73 6.61 8.43 -10.87
N GLY A 74 7.42 9.48 -11.05
CA GLY A 74 7.06 10.64 -11.88
C GLY A 74 6.99 10.32 -13.37
N GLU A 75 7.83 9.40 -13.86
CA GLU A 75 7.79 8.94 -15.26
C GLU A 75 6.53 8.12 -15.53
N LEU A 76 6.09 7.29 -14.58
CA LEU A 76 4.80 6.60 -14.69
C LEU A 76 3.65 7.61 -14.74
N ALA A 77 3.65 8.64 -13.91
CA ALA A 77 2.60 9.67 -13.92
C ALA A 77 2.52 10.39 -15.29
N GLN A 78 3.67 10.76 -15.86
CA GLN A 78 3.76 11.33 -17.20
C GLN A 78 3.29 10.34 -18.29
N HIS A 79 3.65 9.07 -18.14
CA HIS A 79 3.23 8.03 -19.09
C HIS A 79 1.72 7.81 -19.08
N VAL A 80 1.10 7.80 -17.89
CA VAL A 80 -0.37 7.74 -17.76
C VAL A 80 -1.01 8.94 -18.45
N GLN A 81 -0.49 10.14 -18.22
CA GLN A 81 -1.00 11.34 -18.90
C GLN A 81 -0.88 11.25 -20.42
N HIS A 82 0.19 10.67 -20.94
CA HIS A 82 0.37 10.49 -22.38
C HIS A 82 -0.62 9.47 -22.98
N VAL A 83 -0.92 8.38 -22.25
CA VAL A 83 -1.80 7.30 -22.72
C VAL A 83 -3.29 7.65 -22.58
N THR A 84 -3.66 8.37 -21.52
CA THR A 84 -5.07 8.65 -21.20
C THR A 84 -5.48 10.09 -21.53
N GLU A 85 -4.56 10.94 -21.98
CA GLU A 85 -4.77 12.37 -22.23
C GLU A 85 -5.22 13.19 -21.00
N GLU A 86 -5.11 12.61 -19.81
CA GLU A 86 -5.56 13.21 -18.56
C GLU A 86 -4.39 13.39 -17.59
N PRO A 87 -4.26 14.54 -16.91
CA PRO A 87 -3.17 14.78 -15.99
C PRO A 87 -3.19 13.79 -14.82
N MET A 88 -2.00 13.41 -14.35
CA MET A 88 -1.83 12.60 -13.15
C MET A 88 -0.58 13.05 -12.40
N ASP A 89 -0.74 13.27 -11.09
CA ASP A 89 0.37 13.66 -10.23
C ASP A 89 1.13 12.44 -9.71
N GLN A 90 2.43 12.60 -9.50
CA GLN A 90 3.27 11.59 -8.84
C GLN A 90 2.72 11.19 -7.46
N SER A 91 2.11 12.11 -6.73
CA SER A 91 1.51 11.86 -5.42
C SER A 91 0.37 10.83 -5.49
N VAL A 92 -0.40 10.82 -6.58
CA VAL A 92 -1.47 9.85 -6.83
C VAL A 92 -0.88 8.46 -7.01
N ILE A 93 0.18 8.33 -7.82
CA ILE A 93 0.91 7.05 -7.96
C ILE A 93 1.45 6.59 -6.61
N SER A 94 1.94 7.49 -5.77
CA SER A 94 2.43 7.16 -4.42
C SER A 94 1.33 6.55 -3.56
N ARG A 95 0.14 7.13 -3.59
CA ARG A 95 -1.02 6.67 -2.81
C ARG A 95 -1.52 5.33 -3.31
N ILE A 96 -1.48 5.10 -4.62
CA ILE A 96 -1.82 3.81 -5.24
C ILE A 96 -0.85 2.73 -4.77
N GLU A 97 0.46 2.96 -4.92
CA GLU A 97 1.49 2.00 -4.51
C GLU A 97 1.50 1.74 -3.00
N GLY A 98 1.07 2.73 -2.21
CA GLY A 98 0.87 2.61 -0.77
C GLY A 98 -0.44 1.96 -0.33
N GLY A 99 -1.32 1.57 -1.25
CA GLY A 99 -2.58 0.87 -0.92
C GLY A 99 -3.67 1.77 -0.33
N SER A 100 -3.71 3.05 -0.69
CA SER A 100 -4.76 3.98 -0.24
C SER A 100 -6.16 3.48 -0.65
N ARG A 101 -7.12 3.53 0.29
CA ARG A 101 -8.52 3.10 0.07
C ARG A 101 -9.36 4.10 -0.72
N GLU A 102 -8.90 5.35 -0.81
CA GLU A 102 -9.60 6.46 -1.46
C GLU A 102 -9.36 6.53 -2.98
N ILE A 103 -8.63 5.56 -3.55
CA ILE A 103 -8.35 5.52 -4.98
C ILE A 103 -9.57 4.96 -5.72
N THR A 104 -10.05 5.69 -6.73
CA THR A 104 -11.19 5.28 -7.53
C THR A 104 -10.81 4.18 -8.52
N SER A 105 -11.79 3.38 -8.93
CA SER A 105 -11.62 2.36 -9.98
C SER A 105 -11.13 2.97 -11.29
N GLU A 106 -11.62 4.15 -11.65
CA GLU A 106 -11.18 4.92 -12.81
C GLU A 106 -9.68 5.28 -12.74
N THR A 107 -9.20 5.67 -11.56
CA THR A 107 -7.77 5.97 -11.37
C THR A 107 -6.92 4.70 -11.57
N TYR A 108 -7.37 3.55 -11.04
CA TYR A 108 -6.71 2.27 -11.28
C TYR A 108 -6.71 1.91 -12.76
N ASP A 109 -7.85 2.01 -13.45
CA ASP A 109 -7.97 1.71 -14.88
C ASP A 109 -6.98 2.53 -15.73
N ARG A 110 -6.89 3.84 -15.48
CA ARG A 110 -5.92 4.72 -16.16
C ARG A 110 -4.48 4.25 -15.98
N VAL A 111 -4.08 3.90 -14.76
CA VAL A 111 -2.73 3.40 -14.47
C VAL A 111 -2.50 2.02 -15.11
N LEU A 112 -3.48 1.13 -15.03
CA LEU A 112 -3.40 -0.23 -15.56
C LEU A 112 -3.28 -0.23 -17.09
N ARG A 113 -4.02 0.65 -17.78
CA ARG A 113 -3.88 0.87 -19.22
C ARG A 113 -2.47 1.34 -19.59
N ALA A 114 -1.92 2.30 -18.82
CA ALA A 114 -0.58 2.83 -19.08
C ALA A 114 0.53 1.78 -18.90
N ILE A 115 0.41 0.88 -17.91
CA ILE A 115 1.41 -0.18 -17.69
C ILE A 115 1.20 -1.44 -18.56
N GLY A 116 0.19 -1.40 -19.44
CA GLY A 116 -0.11 -2.41 -20.43
C GLY A 116 -0.78 -3.66 -19.86
N LEU A 117 -1.67 -3.51 -18.86
CA LEU A 117 -2.54 -4.61 -18.43
C LEU A 117 -3.43 -5.02 -19.60
N LYS A 118 -3.33 -6.28 -20.01
CA LYS A 118 -4.12 -6.84 -21.12
C LYS A 118 -5.33 -7.64 -20.66
N ASP A 119 -5.20 -8.32 -19.53
CA ASP A 119 -6.23 -9.20 -19.00
C ASP A 119 -6.13 -9.25 -17.46
N LEU A 120 -7.27 -9.40 -16.80
CA LEU A 120 -7.39 -9.52 -15.35
C LEU A 120 -8.29 -10.71 -15.01
N GLU A 121 -7.67 -11.82 -14.62
CA GLU A 121 -8.39 -13.00 -14.16
C GLU A 121 -8.70 -12.88 -12.66
N LEU A 122 -9.98 -12.81 -12.31
CA LEU A 122 -10.43 -12.86 -10.92
C LEU A 122 -10.66 -14.31 -10.51
N LYS A 123 -9.93 -14.76 -9.49
CA LYS A 123 -10.12 -16.07 -8.87
C LYS A 123 -10.94 -15.89 -7.60
N PHE A 124 -12.08 -16.55 -7.57
CA PHE A 124 -12.93 -16.62 -6.39
C PHE A 124 -12.58 -17.89 -5.61
N ASP A 125 -12.60 -17.78 -4.29
CA ASP A 125 -12.45 -18.93 -3.43
C ASP A 125 -13.71 -19.82 -3.57
N SER A 126 -13.51 -21.09 -3.90
CA SER A 126 -14.61 -22.05 -4.05
C SER A 126 -15.35 -22.30 -2.74
N ASP A 127 -14.67 -22.05 -1.62
CA ASP A 127 -15.16 -22.29 -0.27
C ASP A 127 -15.73 -21.01 0.35
N ALA A 128 -15.67 -19.88 -0.37
CA ALA A 128 -16.35 -18.65 0.01
C ALA A 128 -17.83 -18.72 -0.38
N LEU A 129 -18.61 -19.50 0.39
CA LEU A 129 -20.05 -19.38 0.66
C LEU A 129 -20.54 -20.52 1.57
#